data_AF-A0A5S4UZW2-F1
#
_entry.id   AF-A0A5S4UZW2-F1
#
_cell.length_a   1.000
_cell.length_b   1.000
_cell.length_c   1.000
_cell.angle_alpha   90.00
_cell.angle_beta   90.00
_cell.angle_gamma   90.00
#
_symmetry.space_group_name_H-M   'P 1'
#
loop_
_entity.id
_entity.type
_entity.pdbx_description
1 polymer ?
#
loop_
_entity_poly.entity_id
_entity_poly.type
_entity_poly.pdbx_seq_one_letter_code
_entity_poly.pdbx_strand_id
1 'polypeptide(L)'
;MKIEDMSCIDCAVKNCNKMDKTYPDFCLTTHMDEEVLNEAMECYNEDENRKVTIAAAEVEYENYCKHTRVEEIMDFAKKINAKKIGIATCVGLLKESRILADILRRHGFEVYGVSCKAGTQKKTSVGIPECCEGVGVNMCNPILQAKLLNKAKTDL
;
A
#
# COMPACT_ATOMS: atom_id res chain seq x y z
N MET A 1 29.57 -12.14 0.84
CA MET A 1 28.81 -11.32 1.81
C MET A 1 29.04 -11.92 3.17
N LYS A 2 29.22 -11.12 4.22
CA LYS A 2 29.31 -11.64 5.58
C LYS A 2 27.91 -11.96 6.09
N ILE A 3 27.78 -12.92 7.01
CA ILE A 3 26.49 -13.33 7.61
C ILE A 3 25.75 -12.13 8.21
N GLU A 4 26.47 -11.21 8.85
CA GLU A 4 25.95 -9.97 9.45
C GLU A 4 25.29 -9.00 8.44
N ASP A 5 25.63 -9.12 7.16
CA ASP A 5 25.06 -8.30 6.08
C ASP A 5 23.91 -9.03 5.34
N MET A 6 23.60 -10.28 5.70
CA MET A 6 22.58 -11.10 5.03
C MET A 6 21.18 -10.89 5.63
N SER A 7 20.16 -11.02 4.81
CA SER A 7 18.76 -10.81 5.19
C SER A 7 17.79 -11.77 4.50
N CYS A 8 16.47 -11.58 4.68
CA CYS A 8 15.44 -12.41 4.06
C CYS A 8 15.58 -12.57 2.53
N ILE A 9 16.16 -11.58 1.84
CA ILE A 9 16.37 -11.63 0.38
C ILE A 9 17.44 -12.64 -0.07
N ASP A 10 18.29 -13.11 0.86
CA ASP A 10 19.44 -13.98 0.57
C ASP A 10 19.17 -15.47 0.83
N CYS A 11 18.09 -15.79 1.54
CA CYS A 11 17.79 -17.15 2.01
C CYS A 11 16.98 -17.99 1.01
N ALA A 12 15.91 -17.42 0.43
CA ALA A 12 14.93 -18.10 -0.42
C ALA A 12 14.28 -19.40 0.15
N VAL A 13 14.57 -19.84 1.38
CA VAL A 13 14.08 -21.10 1.97
C VAL A 13 12.57 -21.05 2.28
N LYS A 14 12.02 -19.87 2.58
CA LYS A 14 10.59 -19.65 2.88
C LYS A 14 10.02 -20.58 3.98
N ASN A 15 10.88 -21.02 4.90
CA ASN A 15 10.47 -21.95 5.96
C ASN A 15 9.45 -21.32 6.93
N CYS A 16 9.50 -20.00 7.12
CA CYS A 16 8.53 -19.26 7.93
C CYS A 16 7.06 -19.43 7.48
N ASN A 17 6.81 -19.95 6.27
CA ASN A 17 5.46 -20.22 5.78
C ASN A 17 4.88 -21.56 6.29
N LYS A 18 5.70 -22.60 6.41
CA LYS A 18 5.25 -23.98 6.73
C LYS A 18 5.89 -24.59 7.97
N MET A 19 7.02 -24.05 8.40
CA MET A 19 7.81 -24.49 9.55
C MET A 19 8.20 -25.98 9.48
N ASP A 20 8.44 -26.50 8.28
CA ASP A 20 8.71 -27.91 7.98
C ASP A 20 10.14 -28.19 7.50
N LYS A 21 11.02 -27.18 7.53
CA LYS A 21 12.44 -27.22 7.11
C LYS A 21 13.33 -26.54 8.13
N THR A 22 14.61 -26.38 7.80
CA THR A 22 15.59 -25.63 8.59
C THR A 22 15.61 -24.14 8.21
N TYR A 23 15.92 -23.29 9.17
CA TYR A 23 16.22 -21.87 8.94
C TYR A 23 17.73 -21.69 8.70
N PRO A 24 18.15 -20.75 7.84
CA PRO A 24 19.57 -20.42 7.71
C PRO A 24 20.08 -19.69 8.97
N ASP A 25 21.40 -19.70 9.16
CA ASP A 25 22.06 -19.09 10.32
C ASP A 25 21.86 -17.58 10.45
N PHE A 26 21.52 -16.86 9.37
CA PHE A 26 21.22 -15.43 9.38
C PHE A 26 19.71 -15.12 9.40
N CYS A 27 18.84 -16.12 9.65
CA CYS A 27 17.41 -15.91 9.55
C CYS A 27 16.91 -14.90 10.59
N LEU A 28 16.21 -13.87 10.12
CA LEU A 28 15.56 -12.88 11.00
C LEU A 28 14.51 -13.52 11.90
N THR A 29 13.83 -14.60 11.48
CA THR A 29 12.85 -15.30 12.32
C THR A 29 13.48 -15.94 13.56
N THR A 30 14.67 -16.53 13.43
CA THR A 30 15.33 -17.21 14.57
C THR A 30 16.25 -16.29 15.37
N HIS A 31 16.61 -15.13 14.82
CA HIS A 31 17.42 -14.10 15.46
C HIS A 31 16.63 -12.78 15.57
N MET A 32 15.33 -12.90 15.82
CA MET A 32 14.44 -11.74 15.88
C MET A 32 14.83 -10.85 17.05
N ASP A 33 14.83 -9.54 16.81
CA ASP A 33 14.86 -8.56 17.89
C ASP A 33 13.47 -8.54 18.55
N GLU A 34 13.40 -9.08 19.77
CA GLU A 34 12.15 -9.17 20.53
C GLU A 34 11.57 -7.79 20.86
N GLU A 35 12.37 -6.73 20.99
CA GLU A 35 11.86 -5.37 21.24
C GLU A 35 11.08 -4.89 20.01
N VAL A 36 11.68 -5.01 18.83
CA VAL A 36 11.03 -4.65 17.55
C VAL A 36 9.78 -5.49 17.31
N LEU A 37 9.82 -6.79 17.60
CA LEU A 37 8.65 -7.66 17.45
C LEU A 37 7.52 -7.21 18.38
N ASN A 38 7.81 -6.95 19.65
CA ASN A 38 6.80 -6.53 20.63
C ASN A 38 6.21 -5.17 20.29
N GLU A 39 7.03 -4.20 19.88
CA GLU A 39 6.54 -2.89 19.40
C GLU A 39 5.58 -3.05 18.20
N ALA A 40 5.93 -3.88 17.22
CA ALA A 40 5.08 -4.14 16.07
C ALA A 40 3.78 -4.86 16.46
N MET A 41 3.83 -5.80 17.40
CA MET A 41 2.65 -6.52 17.87
C MET A 41 1.70 -5.61 18.68
N GLU A 42 2.24 -4.65 19.43
CA GLU A 42 1.45 -3.67 20.18
C GLU A 42 0.61 -2.79 19.25
N CYS A 43 1.08 -2.48 18.04
CA CYS A 43 0.30 -1.71 17.06
C CYS A 43 -1.04 -2.38 16.71
N TYR A 44 -1.18 -3.71 16.81
CA TYR A 44 -2.44 -4.41 16.55
C TYR A 44 -3.45 -4.30 17.72
N ASN A 45 -3.07 -3.71 18.84
CA ASN A 45 -4.01 -3.39 19.92
C ASN A 45 -4.86 -2.15 19.59
N GLU A 46 -4.39 -1.28 18.69
CA GLU A 46 -5.18 -0.18 18.15
C GLU A 46 -6.39 -0.71 17.36
N ASP A 47 -7.59 -0.22 17.68
CA ASP A 47 -8.85 -0.75 17.14
C ASP A 47 -8.89 -0.72 15.60
N GLU A 48 -8.36 0.34 15.00
CA GLU A 48 -8.32 0.50 13.53
C GLU A 48 -7.39 -0.55 12.90
N ASN A 49 -6.15 -0.66 13.40
CA ASN A 49 -5.18 -1.65 12.93
C ASN A 49 -5.74 -3.07 13.08
N ARG A 50 -6.31 -3.41 14.24
CA ARG A 50 -6.92 -4.72 14.47
C ARG A 50 -8.03 -5.03 13.46
N LYS A 51 -8.92 -4.06 13.23
CA LYS A 51 -10.06 -4.21 12.31
C LYS A 51 -9.60 -4.42 10.88
N VAL A 52 -8.64 -3.62 10.39
CA VAL A 52 -8.14 -3.76 9.01
C VAL A 52 -7.35 -5.05 8.83
N THR A 53 -6.55 -5.47 9.80
CA THR A 53 -5.79 -6.72 9.73
C THR A 53 -6.70 -7.95 9.66
N ILE A 54 -7.74 -8.00 10.51
CA ILE A 54 -8.72 -9.08 10.48
C ILE A 54 -9.45 -9.10 9.13
N ALA A 55 -9.93 -7.96 8.66
CA ALA A 55 -10.64 -7.88 7.37
C ALA A 55 -9.75 -8.33 6.20
N ALA A 56 -8.47 -7.97 6.19
CA ALA A 56 -7.53 -8.40 5.16
C ALA A 56 -7.31 -9.92 5.17
N ALA A 57 -7.11 -10.52 6.35
CA ALA A 57 -6.93 -11.96 6.51
C ALA A 57 -8.19 -12.75 6.11
N GLU A 58 -9.38 -12.25 6.44
CA GLU A 58 -10.63 -12.87 6.00
C GLU A 58 -10.81 -12.83 4.48
N VAL A 59 -10.50 -11.70 3.83
CA VAL A 59 -10.57 -11.60 2.35
C VAL A 59 -9.61 -12.58 1.68
N GLU A 60 -8.38 -12.70 2.21
CA GLU A 60 -7.41 -13.69 1.73
C GLU A 60 -8.00 -15.10 1.86
N TYR A 61 -8.43 -15.50 3.06
CA TYR A 61 -8.98 -16.83 3.30
C TYR A 61 -10.16 -17.16 2.37
N GLU A 62 -11.07 -16.21 2.17
CA GLU A 62 -12.28 -16.39 1.37
C GLU A 62 -11.95 -16.48 -0.14
N ASN A 63 -11.03 -15.64 -0.63
CA ASN A 63 -10.94 -15.29 -2.05
C ASN A 63 -9.54 -15.43 -2.69
N TYR A 64 -8.54 -15.94 -1.97
CA TYR A 64 -7.18 -16.11 -2.49
C TYR A 64 -7.17 -16.95 -3.78
N CYS A 65 -6.55 -16.40 -4.83
CA CYS A 65 -6.52 -16.96 -6.20
C CYS A 65 -7.90 -17.20 -6.84
N LYS A 66 -8.98 -16.57 -6.33
CA LYS A 66 -10.32 -16.62 -6.91
C LYS A 66 -10.76 -15.26 -7.45
N HIS A 67 -10.55 -14.21 -6.66
CA HIS A 67 -10.89 -12.84 -7.03
C HIS A 67 -9.68 -12.12 -7.66
N THR A 68 -9.94 -11.19 -8.55
CA THR A 68 -8.95 -10.22 -9.01
C THR A 68 -8.62 -9.24 -7.88
N ARG A 69 -7.48 -8.55 -7.98
CA ARG A 69 -7.10 -7.53 -6.98
C ARG A 69 -8.14 -6.41 -6.84
N VAL A 70 -8.86 -6.06 -7.90
CA VAL A 70 -9.93 -5.04 -7.84
C VAL A 70 -11.13 -5.56 -7.03
N GLU A 71 -11.49 -6.83 -7.20
CA GLU A 71 -12.54 -7.49 -6.41
C GLU A 71 -12.12 -7.63 -4.94
N GLU A 72 -10.89 -8.05 -4.66
CA GLU A 72 -10.35 -8.12 -3.30
C GLU A 72 -10.38 -6.74 -2.59
N ILE A 73 -10.06 -5.64 -3.29
CA ILE A 73 -10.17 -4.28 -2.75
C ILE A 73 -11.62 -3.96 -2.38
N MET A 74 -12.59 -4.33 -3.23
CA MET A 74 -14.00 -4.09 -2.94
C MET A 74 -14.51 -4.93 -1.77
N ASP A 75 -14.08 -6.18 -1.65
CA ASP A 75 -14.48 -7.04 -0.53
C ASP A 75 -13.87 -6.57 0.79
N PHE A 76 -12.60 -6.16 0.76
CA PHE A 76 -11.94 -5.51 1.89
C PHE A 76 -12.68 -4.23 2.30
N ALA A 77 -12.96 -3.34 1.35
CA ALA A 77 -13.67 -2.09 1.59
C ALA A 77 -15.03 -2.33 2.26
N LYS A 78 -15.79 -3.33 1.81
CA LYS A 78 -17.07 -3.72 2.43
C LYS A 78 -16.88 -4.17 3.89
N LYS A 79 -15.92 -5.05 4.17
CA LYS A 79 -15.67 -5.56 5.54
C LYS A 79 -15.28 -4.45 6.51
N ILE A 80 -14.51 -3.47 6.07
CA ILE A 80 -14.17 -2.32 6.91
C ILE A 80 -15.25 -1.23 6.95
N ASN A 81 -16.34 -1.39 6.20
CA ASN A 81 -17.43 -0.43 6.02
C ASN A 81 -16.99 0.89 5.35
N ALA A 82 -15.97 0.84 4.49
CA ALA A 82 -15.55 1.97 3.67
C ALA A 82 -16.63 2.28 2.62
N LYS A 83 -17.01 3.55 2.51
CA LYS A 83 -17.99 4.04 1.55
C LYS A 83 -17.31 4.82 0.43
N LYS A 84 -16.25 5.55 0.75
CA LYS A 84 -15.56 6.45 -0.17
C LYS A 84 -14.11 6.05 -0.38
N ILE A 85 -13.76 5.68 -1.60
CA ILE A 85 -12.43 5.23 -1.98
C ILE A 85 -11.66 6.35 -2.68
N GLY A 86 -10.47 6.62 -2.17
CA GLY A 86 -9.47 7.51 -2.70
C GLY A 86 -8.61 6.84 -3.77
N ILE A 87 -8.30 7.55 -4.85
CA ILE A 87 -7.35 7.06 -5.85
C ILE A 87 -6.24 8.10 -6.04
N ALA A 88 -5.10 7.90 -5.39
CA ALA A 88 -3.87 8.61 -5.74
C ALA A 88 -3.27 7.99 -7.01
N THR A 89 -3.17 8.76 -8.09
CA THR A 89 -2.77 8.22 -9.40
C THR A 89 -1.72 9.06 -10.13
N CYS A 90 -0.90 8.41 -10.96
CA CYS A 90 -0.04 9.08 -11.90
C CYS A 90 -0.85 9.71 -13.04
N VAL A 91 -0.44 10.88 -13.55
CA VAL A 91 -1.02 11.47 -14.79
C VAL A 91 -1.00 10.49 -15.97
N GLY A 92 0.02 9.63 -16.04
CA GLY A 92 0.16 8.62 -17.10
C GLY A 92 -0.80 7.44 -16.99
N LEU A 93 -1.44 7.23 -15.84
CA LEU A 93 -2.37 6.12 -15.58
C LEU A 93 -3.82 6.59 -15.38
N LEU A 94 -4.14 7.80 -15.85
CA LEU A 94 -5.47 8.39 -15.69
C LEU A 94 -6.54 7.58 -16.42
N LYS A 95 -6.23 6.94 -17.54
CA LYS A 95 -7.19 6.11 -18.28
C LYS A 95 -7.58 4.89 -17.46
N GLU A 96 -6.61 4.18 -16.93
CA GLU A 96 -6.76 2.99 -16.09
C GLU A 96 -7.47 3.36 -14.78
N SER A 97 -7.09 4.49 -14.18
CA SER A 97 -7.70 4.99 -12.94
C SER A 97 -9.16 5.38 -13.12
N ARG A 98 -9.54 5.90 -14.31
CA ARG A 98 -10.94 6.15 -14.66
C ARG A 98 -11.74 4.85 -14.76
N ILE A 99 -11.17 3.81 -15.39
CA ILE A 99 -11.81 2.50 -15.47
C ILE A 99 -12.02 1.92 -14.07
N LEU A 100 -11.00 1.96 -13.21
CA LEU A 100 -11.13 1.54 -11.81
C LEU A 100 -12.23 2.33 -11.09
N ALA A 101 -12.23 3.65 -11.21
CA ALA A 101 -13.25 4.50 -10.59
C ALA A 101 -14.67 4.15 -11.07
N ASP A 102 -14.83 3.87 -12.36
CA ASP A 102 -16.13 3.48 -12.93
C ASP A 102 -16.59 2.11 -12.43
N ILE A 103 -15.68 1.14 -12.29
CA ILE A 103 -15.98 -0.17 -11.67
C ILE A 103 -16.46 0.04 -10.24
N LEU A 104 -15.66 0.71 -9.40
CA LEU A 104 -15.98 0.95 -7.99
C LEU A 104 -17.33 1.67 -7.81
N ARG A 105 -17.60 2.71 -8.61
CA ARG A 105 -18.87 3.44 -8.58
C ARG A 105 -20.07 2.56 -8.95
N ARG A 106 -19.91 1.67 -9.94
CA ARG A 106 -20.97 0.70 -10.30
C ARG A 106 -21.25 -0.30 -9.18
N HIS A 107 -20.28 -0.54 -8.30
CA HIS A 107 -20.43 -1.37 -7.11
C HIS A 107 -20.85 -0.57 -5.86
N GLY A 108 -21.28 0.69 -6.02
CA GLY A 108 -21.90 1.48 -4.96
C GLY A 108 -20.94 2.30 -4.10
N PHE A 109 -19.64 2.34 -4.43
CA PHE A 109 -18.67 3.19 -3.73
C PHE A 109 -18.70 4.62 -4.26
N GLU A 110 -18.49 5.59 -3.37
CA GLU A 110 -18.05 6.92 -3.76
C GLU A 110 -16.56 6.87 -4.13
N VAL A 111 -16.15 7.61 -5.17
CA VAL A 111 -14.74 7.60 -5.61
C VAL A 111 -14.22 9.00 -5.86
N TYR A 112 -13.09 9.32 -5.23
CA TYR A 112 -12.39 10.59 -5.41
C TYR A 112 -10.93 10.36 -5.84
N GLY A 113 -10.59 10.77 -7.05
CA GLY A 113 -9.25 10.59 -7.62
C GLY A 113 -8.41 11.86 -7.60
N VAL A 114 -7.13 11.75 -7.27
CA VAL A 114 -6.16 12.86 -7.29
C VAL A 114 -4.94 12.47 -8.09
N SER A 115 -4.68 13.21 -9.18
CA SER A 115 -3.51 13.00 -10.03
C SER A 115 -2.23 13.57 -9.41
N CYS A 116 -1.09 12.96 -9.69
CA CYS A 116 0.21 13.32 -9.11
C CYS A 116 0.67 14.74 -9.44
N LYS A 117 0.17 15.36 -10.53
CA LYS A 117 0.47 16.74 -10.91
C LYS A 117 -0.65 17.74 -10.56
N ALA A 118 -1.64 17.31 -9.76
CA ALA A 118 -2.63 18.23 -9.21
C ALA A 118 -1.91 19.38 -8.49
N GLY A 119 -2.42 20.61 -8.63
CA GLY A 119 -1.77 21.81 -8.07
C GLY A 119 -0.45 22.22 -8.74
N THR A 120 -0.08 21.59 -9.86
CA THR A 120 1.00 21.95 -10.82
C THR A 120 2.09 22.87 -10.26
N GLN A 121 3.14 22.27 -9.70
CA GLN A 121 4.32 22.98 -9.20
C GLN A 121 5.56 22.58 -10.00
N LYS A 122 6.47 23.53 -10.24
CA LYS A 122 7.75 23.26 -10.92
C LYS A 122 8.67 22.42 -10.04
N LYS A 123 9.47 21.56 -10.63
CA LYS A 123 10.53 20.80 -9.95
C LYS A 123 11.48 21.71 -9.18
N THR A 124 11.92 22.78 -9.81
CA THR A 124 12.82 23.79 -9.24
C THR A 124 12.26 24.50 -8.00
N SER A 125 10.93 24.55 -7.83
CA SER A 125 10.29 25.21 -6.66
C SER A 125 10.59 24.54 -5.32
N VAL A 126 11.01 23.26 -5.34
CA VAL A 126 11.37 22.48 -4.15
C VAL A 126 12.83 22.02 -4.18
N GLY A 127 13.66 22.65 -5.02
CA GLY A 127 15.10 22.34 -5.12
C GLY A 127 15.46 21.12 -5.96
N ILE A 128 14.52 20.55 -6.73
CA ILE A 128 14.88 19.53 -7.72
C ILE A 128 15.67 20.22 -8.85
N PRO A 129 16.85 19.70 -9.24
CA PRO A 129 17.69 20.31 -10.26
C PRO A 129 16.96 20.51 -11.60
N GLU A 130 17.26 21.62 -12.29
CA GLU A 130 16.67 21.94 -13.60
C GLU A 130 16.97 20.87 -14.67
N CYS A 131 18.11 20.18 -14.58
CA CYS A 131 18.42 19.07 -15.48
C CYS A 131 17.40 17.93 -15.41
N CYS A 132 16.66 17.78 -14.29
CA CYS A 132 15.58 16.82 -14.16
C CYS A 132 14.29 17.24 -14.89
N GLU A 133 14.19 18.47 -15.41
CA GLU A 133 13.03 18.94 -16.18
C GLU A 133 12.94 18.35 -17.59
N GLY A 134 13.97 17.63 -18.06
CA GLY A 134 14.01 17.00 -19.39
C GLY A 134 12.87 16.01 -19.67
N VAL A 135 12.28 15.42 -18.64
CA VAL A 135 11.09 14.54 -18.73
C VAL A 135 9.77 15.24 -18.39
N GLY A 136 9.83 16.55 -18.12
CA GLY A 136 8.71 17.40 -17.75
C GLY A 136 9.06 18.34 -16.58
N VAL A 137 8.63 19.60 -16.70
CA VAL A 137 8.93 20.70 -15.78
C VAL A 137 8.24 20.54 -14.42
N ASN A 138 7.05 19.94 -14.40
CA ASN A 138 6.21 19.85 -13.21
C ASN A 138 6.51 18.59 -12.38
N MET A 139 6.62 18.77 -11.07
CA MET A 139 6.86 17.68 -10.12
C MET A 139 5.59 16.87 -9.82
N CYS A 140 5.78 15.62 -9.41
CA CYS A 140 4.74 14.89 -8.69
C CYS A 140 4.66 15.42 -7.26
N ASN A 141 3.44 15.57 -6.73
CA ASN A 141 3.21 16.09 -5.38
C ASN A 141 2.39 15.09 -4.53
N PRO A 142 3.01 13.99 -4.05
CA PRO A 142 2.31 12.98 -3.25
C PRO A 142 1.77 13.54 -1.92
N ILE A 143 2.42 14.56 -1.36
CA ILE A 143 1.94 15.25 -0.17
C ILE A 143 0.60 15.94 -0.46
N LEU A 144 0.47 16.64 -1.60
CA LEU A 144 -0.81 17.23 -1.99
C LEU A 144 -1.87 16.15 -2.27
N GLN A 145 -1.49 15.02 -2.88
CA GLN A 145 -2.42 13.90 -3.10
C GLN A 145 -3.01 13.42 -1.77
N ALA A 146 -2.16 13.11 -0.78
CA ALA A 146 -2.59 12.72 0.56
C ALA A 146 -3.46 13.79 1.22
N LYS A 147 -3.06 15.08 1.16
CA LYS A 147 -3.84 16.19 1.73
C LYS A 147 -5.23 16.32 1.10
N LEU A 148 -5.35 16.17 -0.22
CA LEU A 148 -6.62 16.28 -0.92
C LEU A 148 -7.54 15.07 -0.66
N LEU A 149 -6.98 13.87 -0.55
CA LEU A 149 -7.71 12.66 -0.17
C LEU A 149 -8.23 12.74 1.27
N ASN A 150 -7.37 13.13 2.22
CA ASN A 150 -7.78 13.36 3.61
C ASN A 150 -8.83 14.47 3.73
N LYS A 151 -8.67 15.58 2.98
CA LYS A 151 -9.67 16.65 2.91
C LYS A 151 -11.00 16.16 2.32
N ALA A 152 -10.94 15.26 1.34
CA ALA A 152 -12.12 14.62 0.77
C ALA A 152 -12.74 13.55 1.69
N LYS A 153 -12.09 13.22 2.83
CA LYS A 153 -12.50 12.21 3.80
C LYS A 153 -12.75 10.86 3.14
N THR A 154 -11.77 10.39 2.37
CA THR A 154 -11.78 9.02 1.85
C THR A 154 -11.51 8.05 3.00
N ASP A 155 -12.18 6.90 2.98
CA ASP A 155 -12.08 5.85 4.00
C ASP A 155 -10.97 4.84 3.68
N LEU A 156 -10.66 4.69 2.38
CA LEU A 156 -9.64 3.79 1.82
C LEU A 156 -8.87 4.50 0.70
#